data_AF-A0A1S4DE47-F1
#
_entry.id   AF-A0A1S4DE47-F1
#
_cell.length_a   1.000
_cell.length_b   1.000
_cell.length_c   1.000
_cell.angle_alpha   90.00
_cell.angle_beta   90.00
_cell.angle_gamma   90.00
#
_symmetry.space_group_name_H-M   'P 1'
#
loop_
_entity.id
_entity.type
_entity.pdbx_description
1 polymer ?
#
loop_
_entity_poly.entity_id
_entity_poly.type
_entity_poly.pdbx_seq_one_letter_code
_entity_poly.pdbx_strand_id
1 'polypeptide(L)'
;MTNGCLTRQGSENPNPGPLFNASLLNEPDLVKRANAATIIHTNNREFEMELEILCSVRHNSIVNLLGYCVEMGEQILVYELMPHGMLYDHLHGGLSCLRWNLRLKIAMQAAKGLEYLHKEVSPPIVHRDVKSSNILLDADWGARIVDFGLLTPNKKDLNGDVTTDVYNFGIVLLEILSGRKAYDRDCTPSSIIIC
;
A
#
# COMPACT_ATOMS: atom_id res chain seq x y z
N MET A 1 12.99 5.20 21.46
CA MET A 1 13.92 4.44 20.59
C MET A 1 13.63 2.96 20.75
N THR A 2 12.77 2.43 19.87
CA THR A 2 12.60 1.02 19.44
C THR A 2 11.33 1.04 18.57
N ASN A 3 11.50 1.38 17.29
CA ASN A 3 10.39 1.42 16.33
C ASN A 3 10.02 -0.02 15.99
N GLY A 4 8.82 -0.42 16.39
CA GLY A 4 8.33 -1.79 16.39
C GLY A 4 7.96 -2.29 15.00
N CYS A 5 8.91 -2.98 14.37
CA CYS A 5 8.64 -4.12 13.49
C CYS A 5 8.90 -5.39 14.30
N LEU A 6 7.94 -6.31 14.34
CA LEU A 6 8.08 -7.60 15.04
C LEU A 6 9.22 -8.39 14.40
N THR A 7 10.07 -8.98 15.26
CA THR A 7 11.40 -9.48 14.90
C THR A 7 11.40 -10.81 14.15
N ARG A 8 12.39 -10.93 13.26
CA ARG A 8 12.95 -12.12 12.60
C ARG A 8 12.86 -13.38 13.47
N GLN A 9 12.21 -14.44 12.98
CA GLN A 9 12.35 -15.78 13.55
C GLN A 9 13.55 -16.47 12.88
N GLY A 10 14.73 -16.28 13.46
CA GLY A 10 15.95 -17.02 13.14
C GLY A 10 16.47 -17.64 14.43
N SER A 11 16.65 -18.96 14.43
CA SER A 11 17.19 -19.75 15.53
C SER A 11 18.42 -19.12 16.21
N GLU A 12 18.48 -19.22 17.54
CA GLU A 12 19.56 -18.82 18.48
C GLU A 12 19.36 -17.51 19.27
N ASN A 13 18.42 -17.51 20.23
CA ASN A 13 18.61 -16.87 21.55
C ASN A 13 17.49 -17.29 22.54
N PRO A 14 17.77 -17.50 23.86
CA PRO A 14 16.86 -18.22 24.77
C PRO A 14 15.81 -17.34 25.49
N ASN A 15 15.70 -16.05 25.18
CA ASN A 15 14.79 -15.14 25.89
C ASN A 15 13.94 -14.32 24.91
N PRO A 16 12.67 -14.71 24.65
CA PRO A 16 11.79 -13.94 23.78
C PRO A 16 11.07 -12.84 24.56
N GLY A 17 11.34 -11.58 24.19
CA GLY A 17 10.38 -10.49 24.36
C GLY A 17 9.13 -10.72 23.50
N PRO A 18 8.04 -9.95 23.71
CA PRO A 18 6.66 -10.38 23.43
C PRO A 18 6.49 -10.90 21.99
N LEU A 19 6.22 -12.21 21.94
CA LEU A 19 6.13 -13.02 20.74
C LEU A 19 4.92 -12.65 19.89
N PHE A 20 5.13 -12.39 18.60
CA PHE A 20 4.24 -13.01 17.62
C PHE A 20 4.58 -14.49 17.64
N ASN A 21 3.81 -15.25 18.41
CA ASN A 21 4.11 -16.65 18.64
C ASN A 21 3.70 -17.45 17.41
N ALA A 22 4.67 -18.04 16.70
CA ALA A 22 4.41 -18.95 15.59
C ALA A 22 3.54 -20.16 15.98
N SER A 23 3.35 -20.42 17.29
CA SER A 23 2.34 -21.38 17.78
C SER A 23 0.89 -21.01 17.43
N LEU A 24 0.58 -19.76 17.07
CA LEU A 24 -0.76 -19.34 16.67
C LEU A 24 -1.16 -19.81 15.26
N LEU A 25 -0.22 -20.33 14.47
CA LEU A 25 -0.51 -20.98 13.19
C LEU A 25 -1.04 -22.43 13.37
N ASN A 26 -0.91 -23.01 14.57
CA ASN A 26 -1.34 -24.39 14.86
C ASN A 26 -2.75 -24.50 15.45
N GLU A 27 -3.48 -23.39 15.58
CA GLU A 27 -4.88 -23.38 15.99
C GLU A 27 -5.78 -23.12 14.76
N PRO A 28 -6.48 -24.13 14.22
CA PRO A 28 -7.26 -24.00 12.98
C PRO A 28 -8.39 -22.96 13.07
N ASP A 29 -8.79 -22.57 14.30
CA ASP A 29 -9.79 -21.53 14.54
C ASP A 29 -9.24 -20.09 14.50
N LEU A 30 -7.92 -19.90 14.64
CA LEU A 30 -7.27 -18.58 14.63
C LEU A 30 -6.72 -18.21 13.25
N VAL A 31 -6.36 -19.21 12.44
CA VAL A 31 -6.03 -19.06 11.01
C VAL A 31 -7.19 -18.46 10.21
N LYS A 32 -8.44 -18.62 10.68
CA LYS A 32 -9.62 -17.98 10.08
C LYS A 32 -9.82 -16.51 10.46
N ARG A 33 -9.01 -15.93 11.36
CA ARG A 33 -9.25 -14.60 11.95
C ARG A 33 -8.04 -13.65 11.94
N ALA A 34 -6.94 -13.99 11.27
CA ALA A 34 -5.96 -12.98 10.92
C ALA A 34 -6.49 -12.20 9.72
N ASN A 35 -7.08 -11.02 9.98
CA ASN A 35 -7.43 -10.03 8.97
C ASN A 35 -6.13 -9.47 8.38
N ALA A 36 -5.41 -10.29 7.60
CA ALA A 36 -4.15 -9.92 6.98
C ALA A 36 -4.10 -10.29 5.49
N ALA A 37 -3.48 -9.43 4.69
CA ALA A 37 -3.14 -9.70 3.30
C ALA A 37 -1.64 -10.01 3.19
N THR A 38 -1.28 -10.87 2.24
CA THR A 38 0.10 -11.35 2.07
C THR A 38 0.61 -11.01 0.68
N ILE A 39 1.80 -10.42 0.60
CA ILE A 39 2.52 -10.19 -0.67
C ILE A 39 3.81 -10.98 -0.64
N ILE A 40 4.07 -11.70 -1.73
CA ILE A 40 5.29 -12.48 -1.94
C ILE A 40 6.17 -11.71 -2.90
N HIS A 41 7.40 -11.41 -2.48
CA HIS A 41 8.39 -10.77 -3.34
C HIS A 41 9.36 -11.80 -3.91
N THR A 42 9.60 -11.72 -5.22
CA THR A 42 10.63 -12.52 -5.90
C THR A 42 11.98 -11.80 -5.99
N ASN A 43 12.01 -10.49 -5.72
CA ASN A 43 13.19 -9.65 -5.78
C ASN A 43 13.59 -9.17 -4.39
N ASN A 44 14.76 -9.62 -3.92
CA ASN A 44 15.28 -9.30 -2.60
C ASN A 44 15.40 -7.79 -2.34
N ARG A 45 15.79 -7.02 -3.36
CA ARG A 45 15.96 -5.58 -3.21
C ARG A 45 14.65 -4.85 -2.99
N GLU A 46 13.59 -5.26 -3.69
CA GLU A 46 12.26 -4.66 -3.56
C GLU A 46 11.69 -4.97 -2.17
N PHE A 47 11.87 -6.21 -1.71
CA PHE A 47 11.47 -6.64 -0.37
C PHE A 47 12.17 -5.84 0.74
N GLU A 48 13.51 -5.78 0.73
CA GLU A 48 14.29 -5.10 1.79
C GLU A 48 13.92 -3.63 1.89
N MET A 49 13.71 -2.99 0.74
CA MET A 49 13.36 -1.59 0.64
C MET A 49 11.94 -1.29 1.11
N GLU A 50 10.96 -2.08 0.66
CA GLU A 50 9.59 -1.93 1.12
C GLU A 50 9.49 -2.20 2.63
N LEU A 51 10.19 -3.22 3.13
CA LEU A 51 10.29 -3.52 4.55
C LEU A 51 10.87 -2.34 5.34
N GLU A 52 12.00 -1.77 4.90
CA GLU A 52 12.64 -0.63 5.55
C GLU A 52 11.68 0.56 5.65
N ILE A 53 10.98 0.88 4.56
CA ILE A 53 10.03 1.99 4.51
C ILE A 53 8.87 1.74 5.44
N LEU A 54 8.21 0.59 5.33
CA LEU A 54 7.01 0.26 6.11
C LEU A 54 7.30 0.16 7.61
N CYS A 55 8.52 -0.21 8.02
CA CYS A 55 8.92 -0.16 9.42
C CYS A 55 9.20 1.29 9.91
N SER A 56 9.46 2.24 9.00
CA SER A 56 9.79 3.63 9.30
C SER A 56 8.61 4.62 9.23
N VAL A 57 7.55 4.28 8.48
CA VAL A 57 6.39 5.16 8.24
C VAL A 57 5.16 4.70 9.00
N ARG A 58 4.37 5.66 9.50
CA ARG A 58 3.06 5.40 10.11
C ARG A 58 2.10 6.53 9.80
N HIS A 59 1.09 6.25 8.99
CA HIS A 59 0.07 7.21 8.61
C HIS A 59 -1.22 6.49 8.19
N ASN A 60 -2.39 7.08 8.47
CA ASN A 60 -3.69 6.45 8.23
C ASN A 60 -3.98 6.16 6.75
N SER A 61 -3.30 6.85 5.84
CA SER A 61 -3.39 6.63 4.39
C SER A 61 -2.24 5.83 3.79
N ILE A 62 -1.41 5.19 4.62
CA ILE A 62 -0.35 4.27 4.20
C ILE A 62 -0.69 2.90 4.80
N VAL A 63 -0.43 1.82 4.07
CA VAL A 63 -0.69 0.48 4.60
C VAL A 63 0.19 0.19 5.81
N ASN A 64 -0.38 -0.51 6.79
CA ASN A 64 0.33 -0.91 7.98
C ASN A 64 0.87 -2.33 7.83
N LEU A 65 2.18 -2.48 7.98
CA LEU A 65 2.84 -3.78 8.04
C LEU A 65 2.62 -4.40 9.42
N LEU A 66 2.10 -5.63 9.45
CA LEU A 66 1.92 -6.42 10.66
C LEU A 66 3.16 -7.26 10.97
N GLY A 67 3.84 -7.74 9.92
CA GLY A 67 5.05 -8.55 10.06
C GLY A 67 5.62 -8.97 8.72
N TYR A 68 6.72 -9.72 8.77
CA TYR A 68 7.37 -10.28 7.59
C TYR A 68 7.90 -11.68 7.90
N CYS A 69 8.09 -12.49 6.85
CA CYS A 69 8.73 -13.80 6.93
C CYS A 69 9.81 -13.88 5.85
N VAL A 70 10.99 -14.37 6.23
CA VAL A 70 12.08 -14.71 5.31
C VAL A 70 12.56 -16.11 5.67
N GLU A 71 12.11 -17.10 4.92
CA GLU A 71 12.40 -18.50 5.18
C GLU A 71 12.52 -19.28 3.87
N MET A 72 13.51 -20.17 3.78
CA MET A 72 13.71 -21.07 2.63
C MET A 72 13.77 -20.40 1.25
N GLY A 73 14.19 -19.13 1.19
CA GLY A 73 14.26 -18.35 -0.05
C GLY A 73 12.98 -17.59 -0.39
N GLU A 74 11.90 -17.77 0.38
CA GLU A 74 10.66 -17.02 0.27
C GLU A 74 10.73 -15.74 1.12
N GLN A 75 10.20 -14.65 0.58
CA GLN A 75 10.15 -13.34 1.21
C GLN A 75 8.73 -12.82 1.20
N ILE A 76 8.16 -12.66 2.38
CA ILE A 76 6.74 -12.43 2.57
C ILE A 76 6.54 -11.21 3.46
N LEU A 77 5.71 -10.27 3.01
CA LEU A 77 5.19 -9.16 3.82
C LEU A 77 3.72 -9.42 4.17
N VAL A 78 3.40 -9.18 5.44
CA VAL A 78 2.06 -9.40 6.01
C VAL A 78 1.49 -8.06 6.42
N TYR A 79 0.40 -7.64 5.78
CA TYR A 79 -0.25 -6.35 5.99
C TYR A 79 -1.58 -6.51 6.69
N GLU A 80 -2.13 -5.40 7.19
CA GLU A 80 -3.54 -5.34 7.56
C GLU A 80 -4.45 -5.64 6.35
N LEU A 81 -5.52 -6.41 6.55
CA LEU A 81 -6.47 -6.75 5.49
C LEU A 81 -7.23 -5.51 5.03
N MET A 82 -7.27 -5.35 3.71
CA MET A 82 -8.05 -4.33 3.02
C MET A 82 -9.26 -5.01 2.37
N PRO A 83 -10.40 -5.14 3.10
CA PRO A 83 -11.50 -6.00 2.68
C PRO A 83 -12.20 -5.51 1.41
N HIS A 84 -12.09 -4.21 1.09
CA HIS A 84 -12.64 -3.65 -0.13
C HIS A 84 -11.66 -3.70 -1.31
N GLY A 85 -10.47 -4.27 -1.13
CA GLY A 85 -9.53 -4.51 -2.23
C GLY A 85 -8.96 -3.23 -2.85
N MET A 86 -8.63 -3.29 -4.14
CA MET A 86 -7.99 -2.19 -4.88
C MET A 86 -9.00 -1.17 -5.37
N LEU A 87 -8.64 0.11 -5.33
CA LEU A 87 -9.43 1.19 -5.93
C LEU A 87 -9.67 0.95 -7.43
N TYR A 88 -8.69 0.40 -8.15
CA TYR A 88 -8.81 0.05 -9.57
C TYR A 88 -10.06 -0.80 -9.86
N ASP A 89 -10.35 -1.81 -9.04
CA ASP A 89 -11.46 -2.73 -9.29
C ASP A 89 -12.82 -2.04 -9.13
N HIS A 90 -12.91 -1.04 -8.25
CA HIS A 90 -14.11 -0.21 -8.08
C HIS A 90 -14.31 0.82 -9.18
N LEU A 91 -13.23 1.31 -9.79
CA LEU A 91 -13.32 2.26 -10.89
C LEU A 91 -13.50 1.57 -12.24
N HIS A 92 -12.89 0.40 -12.43
CA HIS A 92 -12.71 -0.21 -13.75
C HIS A 92 -13.00 -1.71 -13.82
N GLY A 93 -13.05 -2.40 -12.67
CA GLY A 93 -13.29 -3.85 -12.57
C GLY A 93 -14.76 -4.25 -12.56
N GLY A 94 -15.69 -3.30 -12.64
CA GLY A 94 -17.13 -3.58 -12.62
C GLY A 94 -17.70 -3.89 -11.23
N LEU A 95 -16.93 -3.63 -10.16
CA LEU A 95 -17.48 -3.62 -8.79
C LEU A 95 -18.47 -2.46 -8.62
N SER A 96 -19.19 -2.46 -7.49
CA SER A 96 -20.19 -1.44 -7.19
C SER A 96 -19.63 -0.02 -7.30
N CYS A 97 -20.35 0.85 -8.05
CA CYS A 97 -19.93 2.22 -8.27
C CYS A 97 -19.72 2.99 -6.96
N LEU A 98 -18.55 3.61 -6.80
CA LEU A 98 -18.27 4.50 -5.68
C LEU A 98 -19.13 5.75 -5.79
N ARG A 99 -19.92 6.04 -4.75
CA ARG A 99 -20.65 7.31 -4.63
C ARG A 99 -19.69 8.50 -4.62
N TRP A 100 -20.15 9.65 -5.10
CA TRP A 100 -19.34 10.87 -5.17
C TRP A 100 -18.61 11.24 -3.87
N ASN A 101 -19.30 11.23 -2.73
CA ASN A 101 -18.68 11.57 -1.44
C ASN A 101 -17.52 10.64 -1.08
N LEU A 102 -17.62 9.37 -1.46
CA LEU A 102 -16.60 8.38 -1.18
C LEU A 102 -15.39 8.55 -2.09
N ARG A 103 -15.62 8.87 -3.37
CA ARG A 103 -14.56 9.26 -4.32
C ARG A 103 -13.74 10.43 -3.79
N LEU A 104 -14.40 11.47 -3.30
CA LEU A 104 -13.73 12.63 -2.69
C LEU A 104 -12.95 12.27 -1.43
N LYS A 105 -13.51 11.42 -0.56
CA LYS A 105 -12.82 10.91 0.64
C LYS A 105 -11.55 10.17 0.26
N ILE A 106 -11.64 9.24 -0.69
CA ILE A 106 -10.52 8.42 -1.17
C ILE A 106 -9.42 9.31 -1.77
N ALA A 107 -9.80 10.23 -2.67
CA ALA A 107 -8.85 11.16 -3.28
C ALA A 107 -8.12 12.02 -2.24
N MET A 108 -8.86 12.56 -1.27
CA MET A 108 -8.27 13.36 -0.19
C MET A 108 -7.32 12.54 0.69
N GLN A 109 -7.69 11.30 1.03
CA GLN A 109 -6.83 10.45 1.85
C GLN A 109 -5.56 10.01 1.11
N ALA A 110 -5.67 9.63 -0.16
CA ALA A 110 -4.51 9.32 -0.98
C ALA A 110 -3.57 10.52 -1.13
N ALA A 111 -4.11 11.73 -1.35
CA ALA A 111 -3.31 12.96 -1.37
C ALA A 111 -2.56 13.20 -0.05
N LYS A 112 -3.22 13.00 1.09
CA LYS A 112 -2.59 13.11 2.42
C LYS A 112 -1.49 12.07 2.63
N GLY A 113 -1.70 10.83 2.18
CA GLY A 113 -0.67 9.80 2.26
C GLY A 113 0.58 10.19 1.47
N LEU A 114 0.39 10.72 0.26
CA LEU A 114 1.50 11.16 -0.58
C LEU A 114 2.21 12.41 -0.01
N GLU A 115 1.45 13.38 0.50
CA GLU A 115 2.01 14.56 1.18
C GLU A 115 2.86 14.17 2.39
N TYR A 116 2.37 13.23 3.20
CA TYR A 116 3.11 12.70 4.35
C TYR A 116 4.47 12.13 3.92
N LEU A 117 4.50 11.28 2.89
CA LEU A 117 5.73 10.69 2.37
C LEU A 117 6.73 11.75 1.85
N HIS A 118 6.23 12.78 1.16
CA HIS A 118 7.07 13.81 0.55
C HIS A 118 7.57 14.88 1.52
N LYS A 119 6.78 15.25 2.53
CA LYS A 119 7.06 16.44 3.37
C LYS A 119 7.31 16.11 4.83
N GLU A 120 6.66 15.09 5.36
CA GLU A 120 6.68 14.79 6.80
C GLU A 120 7.72 13.72 7.15
N VAL A 121 8.04 12.82 6.22
CA VAL A 121 9.10 11.83 6.40
C VAL A 121 10.47 12.44 6.07
N SER A 122 11.48 12.13 6.90
CA SER A 122 12.86 12.57 6.70
C SER A 122 13.82 11.37 6.69
N PRO A 123 14.52 11.10 5.57
CA PRO A 123 14.44 11.82 4.29
C PRO A 123 13.10 11.62 3.57
N PRO A 124 12.70 12.54 2.66
CA PRO A 124 11.49 12.37 1.85
C PRO A 124 11.47 11.05 1.09
N ILE A 125 10.33 10.39 1.08
CA ILE A 125 10.09 9.14 0.35
C ILE A 125 9.26 9.48 -0.88
N VAL A 126 9.81 9.26 -2.07
CA VAL A 126 9.03 9.27 -3.32
C VAL A 126 8.51 7.86 -3.55
N HIS A 127 7.28 7.68 -4.01
CA HIS A 127 6.67 6.36 -4.26
C HIS A 127 6.99 5.80 -5.65
N ARG A 128 7.05 6.65 -6.68
CA ARG A 128 7.37 6.35 -8.09
C ARG A 128 6.41 5.47 -8.88
N ASP A 129 5.45 4.81 -8.23
CA ASP A 129 4.46 3.94 -8.88
C ASP A 129 3.04 4.19 -8.36
N VAL A 130 2.70 5.48 -8.25
CA VAL A 130 1.35 5.90 -7.86
C VAL A 130 0.37 5.53 -8.97
N LYS A 131 -0.51 4.57 -8.70
CA LYS A 131 -1.60 4.13 -9.60
C LYS A 131 -2.78 3.61 -8.79
N SER A 132 -3.96 3.52 -9.40
CA SER A 132 -5.19 3.10 -8.70
C SER A 132 -5.16 1.65 -8.20
N SER A 133 -4.29 0.77 -8.73
CA SER A 133 -4.08 -0.58 -8.17
C SER A 133 -3.21 -0.59 -6.92
N ASN A 134 -2.44 0.48 -6.68
CA ASN A 134 -1.55 0.63 -5.51
C ASN A 134 -2.22 1.47 -4.42
N ILE A 135 -3.55 1.61 -4.49
CA ILE A 135 -4.40 2.21 -3.46
C ILE A 135 -5.43 1.16 -3.06
N LEU A 136 -5.31 0.66 -1.83
CA LEU A 136 -6.25 -0.28 -1.25
C LEU A 136 -7.30 0.43 -0.39
N LEU A 137 -8.43 -0.22 -0.19
CA LEU A 137 -9.56 0.30 0.55
C LEU A 137 -9.81 -0.55 1.81
N ASP A 138 -9.68 0.09 2.97
CA ASP A 138 -9.92 -0.56 4.27
C ASP A 138 -11.41 -0.73 4.59
N ALA A 139 -11.73 -1.30 5.75
CA ALA A 139 -13.11 -1.57 6.17
C ALA A 139 -14.01 -0.32 6.25
N ASP A 140 -13.44 0.87 6.45
CA ASP A 140 -14.15 2.14 6.52
C ASP A 140 -14.14 2.89 5.18
N TRP A 141 -13.78 2.21 4.10
CA TRP A 141 -13.52 2.80 2.78
C TRP A 141 -12.46 3.90 2.83
N GLY A 142 -11.47 3.72 3.71
CA GLY A 142 -10.27 4.53 3.80
C GLY A 142 -9.25 4.14 2.75
N ALA A 143 -8.65 5.11 2.08
CA ALA A 143 -7.60 4.84 1.08
C ALA A 143 -6.24 4.63 1.72
N ARG A 144 -5.55 3.53 1.36
CA ARG A 144 -4.20 3.21 1.83
C ARG A 144 -3.26 2.94 0.67
N ILE A 145 -2.17 3.68 0.62
CA ILE A 145 -1.13 3.53 -0.40
C ILE A 145 -0.26 2.30 -0.04
N VAL A 146 0.04 1.49 -1.06
CA VAL A 146 0.84 0.24 -0.97
C VAL A 146 1.90 0.18 -2.05
N ASP A 147 2.79 -0.83 -1.96
CA ASP A 147 3.77 -1.19 -3.00
C ASP A 147 4.90 -0.15 -3.17
N PHE A 148 5.84 -0.20 -2.22
CA PHE A 148 7.03 0.66 -2.20
C PHE A 148 8.27 -0.03 -2.82
N GLY A 149 8.08 -1.16 -3.51
CA GLY A 149 9.20 -1.97 -4.02
C GLY A 149 10.04 -1.30 -5.10
N LEU A 150 9.47 -0.36 -5.86
CA LEU A 150 10.12 0.23 -7.04
C LEU A 150 11.07 1.40 -6.77
N LEU A 151 11.50 1.61 -5.52
CA LEU A 151 12.42 2.72 -5.27
C LEU A 151 13.83 2.37 -5.73
N THR A 152 14.42 3.28 -6.48
CA THR A 152 15.85 3.28 -6.71
C THR A 152 16.52 4.16 -5.64
N PRO A 153 17.59 3.69 -4.97
CA PRO A 153 18.34 4.46 -3.99
C PRO A 153 19.22 5.56 -4.62
N ASN A 154 19.01 5.87 -5.90
CA ASN A 154 19.74 6.93 -6.57
C ASN A 154 19.23 8.28 -6.06
N LYS A 155 20.05 8.94 -5.25
CA LYS A 155 19.83 10.29 -4.70
C LYS A 155 19.91 11.42 -5.73
N LYS A 156 19.92 11.11 -7.04
CA LYS A 156 20.02 12.13 -8.08
C LYS A 156 18.61 12.55 -8.46
N ASP A 157 18.33 13.82 -8.21
CA ASP A 157 17.11 14.56 -8.61
C ASP A 157 15.80 14.15 -7.92
N LEU A 158 15.80 14.11 -6.58
CA LEU A 158 14.59 13.95 -5.75
C LEU A 158 13.45 14.90 -6.16
N ASN A 159 13.79 16.11 -6.62
CA ASN A 159 12.81 17.10 -7.04
C ASN A 159 12.08 16.68 -8.34
N GLY A 160 12.77 16.02 -9.28
CA GLY A 160 12.14 15.46 -10.48
C GLY A 160 11.24 14.27 -10.14
N ASP A 161 11.70 13.42 -9.23
CA ASP A 161 10.95 12.24 -8.81
C ASP A 161 9.68 12.58 -8.03
N VAL A 162 9.71 13.60 -7.17
CA VAL A 162 8.48 14.12 -6.50
C VAL A 162 7.47 14.65 -7.53
N THR A 163 7.93 15.31 -8.60
CA THR A 163 7.00 15.79 -9.64
C THR A 163 6.34 14.64 -10.40
N THR A 164 7.02 13.50 -10.55
CA THR A 164 6.44 12.28 -11.15
C THR A 164 5.30 11.74 -10.31
N ASP A 165 5.46 11.66 -8.98
CA ASP A 165 4.38 11.23 -8.09
C ASP A 165 3.16 12.16 -8.16
N VAL A 166 3.39 13.47 -8.20
CA VAL A 166 2.31 14.47 -8.33
C VAL A 166 1.57 14.31 -9.65
N TYR A 167 2.30 14.10 -10.75
CA TYR A 167 1.71 13.83 -12.06
C TYR A 167 0.86 12.55 -12.04
N ASN A 168 1.43 11.45 -11.55
CA ASN A 168 0.77 10.16 -11.46
C ASN A 168 -0.48 10.22 -10.55
N PHE A 169 -0.40 10.94 -9.44
CA PHE A 169 -1.57 11.20 -8.59
C PHE A 169 -2.64 12.02 -9.32
N GLY A 170 -2.25 12.98 -10.14
CA GLY A 170 -3.17 13.71 -11.02
C GLY A 170 -3.94 12.81 -11.97
N ILE A 171 -3.28 11.78 -12.52
CA ILE A 171 -3.94 10.75 -13.34
C ILE A 171 -4.94 9.95 -12.50
N VAL A 172 -4.54 9.44 -11.34
CA VAL A 172 -5.44 8.71 -10.41
C VAL A 172 -6.65 9.58 -10.01
N LEU A 173 -6.44 10.87 -9.75
CA LEU A 173 -7.51 11.80 -9.44
C LEU A 173 -8.51 11.90 -10.59
N LEU A 174 -8.03 12.00 -11.83
CA LEU A 174 -8.91 11.99 -13.01
C LEU A 174 -9.65 10.66 -13.17
N GLU A 175 -9.02 9.52 -12.90
CA GLU A 175 -9.69 8.22 -12.88
C GLU A 175 -10.83 8.19 -11.84
N ILE A 176 -10.56 8.67 -10.62
CA ILE A 176 -11.55 8.75 -9.54
C ILE A 176 -12.73 9.63 -9.94
N LEU A 177 -12.47 10.82 -10.49
CA LEU A 177 -13.52 11.79 -10.80
C LEU A 177 -14.34 11.39 -12.04
N SER A 178 -13.68 10.81 -13.06
CA SER A 178 -14.33 10.47 -14.33
C SER A 178 -14.88 9.05 -14.39
N GLY A 179 -14.35 8.13 -13.57
CA GLY A 179 -14.57 6.69 -13.70
C GLY A 179 -13.92 6.06 -14.95
N ARG A 180 -13.06 6.78 -15.67
CA ARG A 180 -12.39 6.30 -16.89
C ARG A 180 -10.95 5.89 -16.61
N LYS A 181 -10.42 4.93 -17.38
CA LYS A 181 -9.03 4.47 -17.27
C LYS A 181 -8.07 5.56 -17.74
N ALA A 182 -6.88 5.63 -17.14
CA ALA A 182 -5.80 6.54 -17.54
C ALA A 182 -5.40 6.43 -19.02
N TYR A 183 -5.49 5.22 -19.59
CA TYR A 183 -5.22 4.94 -20.99
C TYR A 183 -6.41 4.22 -21.61
N ASP A 184 -7.27 4.99 -22.29
CA ASP A 184 -8.47 4.51 -22.97
C ASP A 184 -8.28 4.59 -24.50
N ARG A 185 -8.15 3.43 -25.17
CA ARG A 185 -8.01 3.36 -26.64
C ARG A 185 -9.36 3.42 -27.36
N ASP A 186 -10.45 3.14 -26.66
CA ASP A 186 -11.80 3.10 -27.23
C ASP A 186 -12.55 4.34 -26.78
N CYS A 187 -12.10 5.49 -27.29
CA CYS A 187 -12.68 6.79 -27.00
C CYS A 187 -14.07 6.90 -27.63
N THR A 188 -15.05 6.26 -26.99
CA THR A 188 -16.47 6.51 -27.23
C THR A 188 -16.90 7.59 -26.24
N PRO A 189 -17.37 8.76 -26.70
CA PRO A 189 -17.87 9.78 -25.81
C PRO A 189 -19.26 9.32 -25.35
N SER A 190 -19.31 8.68 -24.19
CA SER A 190 -20.55 8.37 -23.49
C SER A 190 -20.49 8.88 -22.07
N SER A 191 -21.62 9.44 -21.64
CA SER A 191 -21.91 10.27 -20.47
C SER A 191 -21.02 10.01 -19.26
N ILE A 192 -20.58 11.09 -18.60
CA ILE A 192 -20.02 11.03 -17.24
C ILE A 192 -20.99 10.20 -16.40
N ILE A 193 -20.54 9.04 -15.93
CA ILE A 193 -21.35 8.20 -15.06
C ILE A 193 -21.26 8.81 -13.66
N ILE A 194 -22.16 9.76 -13.39
CA ILE A 194 -22.39 10.29 -12.06
C ILE A 194 -23.29 9.29 -11.33
N CYS A 195 -22.66 8.46 -10.50
CA CYS A 195 -23.31 7.84 -9.36
C CYS A 195 -23.26 8.85 -8.19
#